data_AF-A0A918RB98-F1
#
_entry.id   AF-A0A918RB98-F1
#
_cell.length_a   1.000
_cell.length_b   1.000
_cell.length_c   1.000
_cell.angle_alpha   90.00
_cell.angle_beta   90.00
_cell.angle_gamma   90.00
#
_symmetry.space_group_name_H-M   'P 1'
#
loop_
_entity.id
_entity.type
_entity.pdbx_description
1 polymer ?
#
loop_
_entity_poly.entity_id
_entity_poly.type
_entity_poly.pdbx_seq_one_letter_code
_entity_poly.pdbx_strand_id
1 'polypeptide(L)'
;MTTRSPHYGIRAVSWSAVQADRYPHHPDIAYWDGTEAAELNRLRGLVVVQAAETEAVLGMILSRLDPAARIDQPAGRLLQNIRQKIDGFCDTEWPPALDLIEAAVKRRNRVVHDSPTIGRVWRGYATGGGEWVHVLTTLGDDECDAGTLVGDLTLQQDATAAAVELLNCLTVPTQSP
;
A
#
# COMPACT_ATOMS: atom_id res chain seq x y z
N MET A 1 24.97 19.12 0.27
CA MET A 1 23.54 19.00 -0.08
C MET A 1 22.74 19.80 0.93
N THR A 2 22.06 20.87 0.54
CA THR A 2 21.12 21.57 1.41
C THR A 2 19.85 20.74 1.50
N THR A 3 19.64 20.05 2.62
CA THR A 3 18.38 19.36 2.93
C THR A 3 17.30 20.42 3.12
N ARG A 4 16.54 20.70 2.05
CA ARG A 4 15.30 21.46 2.17
C ARG A 4 14.31 20.60 2.95
N SER A 5 14.00 20.99 4.19
CA SER A 5 12.91 20.38 4.94
C SER A 5 11.56 20.79 4.33
N PRO A 6 10.57 19.89 4.27
CA PRO A 6 9.22 20.26 3.86
C PRO A 6 8.69 21.39 4.75
N HIS A 7 8.07 22.40 4.14
CA HIS A 7 7.58 23.58 4.85
C HIS A 7 6.58 23.25 5.98
N TYR A 8 5.85 22.14 5.84
CA TYR A 8 4.89 21.68 6.83
C TYR A 8 5.32 20.42 7.62
N GLY A 9 6.60 20.04 7.53
CA GLY A 9 7.15 18.82 8.14
C GLY A 9 6.87 17.54 7.34
N ILE A 10 7.37 16.39 7.84
CA ILE A 10 7.16 15.06 7.22
C ILE A 10 5.79 14.53 7.67
N ARG A 11 4.73 15.12 7.11
CA ARG A 11 3.34 14.74 7.36
C ARG A 11 2.45 15.18 6.20
N ALA A 12 1.31 14.52 6.04
CA ALA A 12 0.23 15.06 5.22
C ALA A 12 -0.39 16.28 5.93
N VAL A 13 -0.78 17.29 5.16
CA VAL A 13 -1.48 18.47 5.64
C VAL A 13 -2.72 18.67 4.77
N SER A 14 -3.87 18.92 5.41
CA SER A 14 -5.09 19.21 4.67
C SER A 14 -4.91 20.49 3.86
N TRP A 15 -5.50 20.55 2.67
CA TRP A 15 -5.46 21.76 1.85
C TRP A 15 -6.11 22.94 2.58
N SER A 16 -7.10 22.69 3.44
CA SER A 16 -7.76 23.70 4.30
C SER A 16 -6.82 24.32 5.32
N ALA A 17 -5.91 23.52 5.91
CA ALA A 17 -4.87 24.04 6.80
C ALA A 17 -3.83 24.87 6.03
N VAL A 18 -3.48 24.46 4.80
CA VAL A 18 -2.61 25.25 3.91
C VAL A 18 -3.30 26.57 3.50
N GLN A 19 -4.61 26.53 3.21
CA GLN A 19 -5.41 27.71 2.87
C GLN A 19 -5.46 28.70 4.05
N ALA A 20 -5.72 28.21 5.26
CA ALA A 20 -5.75 29.05 6.47
C ALA A 20 -4.39 29.70 6.77
N ASP A 21 -3.29 28.96 6.54
CA ASP A 21 -1.92 29.44 6.70
C ASP A 21 -1.52 30.46 5.62
N ARG A 22 -1.84 30.20 4.34
CA ARG A 22 -1.37 31.00 3.19
C ARG A 22 -2.30 32.15 2.81
N TYR A 23 -3.58 32.03 3.09
CA TYR A 23 -4.62 32.98 2.69
C TYR A 23 -5.60 33.28 3.83
N PRO A 24 -5.12 33.80 4.97
CA PRO A 24 -5.93 33.97 6.19
C PRO A 24 -7.11 34.95 6.05
N HIS A 25 -7.11 35.80 5.01
CA HIS A 25 -8.16 36.78 4.74
C HIS A 25 -9.17 36.35 3.66
N HIS A 26 -9.03 35.13 3.12
CA HIS A 26 -9.96 34.55 2.15
C HIS A 26 -10.63 33.34 2.80
N PRO A 27 -11.70 33.54 3.59
CA PRO A 27 -12.46 32.43 4.16
C PRO A 27 -13.36 31.87 3.05
N ASP A 28 -12.76 31.18 2.08
CA ASP A 28 -13.54 30.19 1.35
C ASP A 28 -13.94 29.14 2.37
N ILE A 29 -15.21 29.19 2.77
CA ILE A 29 -15.83 28.25 3.68
C ILE A 29 -16.10 26.97 2.87
N ALA A 30 -15.03 26.27 2.48
CA ALA A 30 -15.22 24.94 1.96
C ALA A 30 -15.78 24.09 3.09
N TYR A 31 -17.06 23.75 2.98
CA TYR A 31 -17.80 22.91 3.91
C TYR A 31 -17.28 21.45 3.94
N TRP A 32 -16.23 21.16 3.16
CA TRP A 32 -15.51 19.88 3.13
C TRP A 32 -14.05 20.11 3.51
N ASP A 33 -13.62 19.52 4.62
CA ASP A 33 -12.29 19.72 5.19
C ASP A 33 -11.19 18.85 4.55
N GLY A 34 -11.58 17.94 3.65
CA GLY A 34 -10.65 17.03 2.97
C GLY A 34 -10.24 15.79 3.76
N THR A 35 -10.83 15.55 4.93
CA THR A 35 -10.43 14.47 5.85
C THR A 35 -10.58 13.08 5.25
N GLU A 36 -11.68 12.80 4.55
CA GLU A 36 -11.92 11.51 3.90
C GLU A 36 -10.86 11.19 2.83
N ALA A 37 -10.59 12.15 1.95
CA ALA A 37 -9.56 12.00 0.92
C ALA A 37 -8.15 11.87 1.53
N ALA A 38 -7.89 12.59 2.63
CA ALA A 38 -6.64 12.46 3.37
C ALA A 38 -6.51 11.07 3.99
N GLU A 39 -7.57 10.52 4.57
CA GLU A 39 -7.56 9.18 5.18
C GLU A 39 -7.40 8.08 4.13
N LEU A 40 -8.10 8.17 3.00
CA LEU A 40 -7.94 7.21 1.91
C LEU A 40 -6.50 7.22 1.36
N ASN A 41 -5.91 8.41 1.16
CA ASN A 41 -4.51 8.49 0.73
C ASN A 41 -3.54 8.00 1.81
N ARG A 42 -3.82 8.25 3.10
CA ARG A 42 -3.04 7.70 4.22
C ARG A 42 -3.05 6.18 4.19
N LEU A 43 -4.23 5.57 4.09
CA LEU A 43 -4.38 4.11 4.02
C LEU A 43 -3.68 3.52 2.79
N ARG A 44 -3.84 4.14 1.61
CA ARG A 44 -3.08 3.74 0.41
C ARG A 44 -1.57 3.78 0.65
N GLY A 45 -1.07 4.85 1.27
CA GLY A 45 0.33 4.96 1.64
C GLY A 45 0.81 3.82 2.55
N LEU A 46 0.01 3.46 3.55
CA LEU A 46 0.31 2.33 4.44
C LEU A 46 0.36 0.99 3.69
N VAL A 47 -0.59 0.73 2.79
CA VAL A 47 -0.59 -0.48 1.95
C VAL A 47 0.70 -0.55 1.12
N VAL A 48 1.11 0.56 0.51
CA VAL A 48 2.33 0.62 -0.32
C VAL A 48 3.59 0.35 0.53
N VAL A 49 3.68 0.96 1.71
CA VAL A 49 4.81 0.75 2.62
C VAL A 49 4.87 -0.70 3.08
N GLN A 50 3.74 -1.28 3.52
CA GLN A 50 3.71 -2.66 3.97
C GLN A 50 4.10 -3.63 2.85
N ALA A 51 3.67 -3.38 1.62
CA ALA A 51 4.04 -4.21 0.49
C ALA A 51 5.54 -4.14 0.15
N ALA A 52 6.19 -3.00 0.39
CA ALA A 52 7.65 -2.88 0.23
C ALA A 52 8.39 -3.76 1.24
N GLU A 53 7.87 -3.91 2.47
CA GLU A 53 8.41 -4.85 3.47
C GLU A 53 8.26 -6.30 3.00
N THR A 54 7.10 -6.68 2.43
CA THR A 54 6.92 -8.01 1.82
C THR A 54 7.95 -8.25 0.71
N GLU A 55 8.16 -7.28 -0.18
CA GLU A 55 9.14 -7.35 -1.27
C GLU A 55 10.57 -7.55 -0.76
N ALA A 56 10.95 -6.85 0.32
CA ALA A 56 12.24 -7.02 0.96
C ALA A 56 12.45 -8.45 1.49
N VAL A 57 11.45 -9.02 2.17
CA VAL A 57 11.50 -10.40 2.68
C VAL A 57 11.58 -11.41 1.54
N LEU A 58 10.86 -11.21 0.43
CA LEU A 58 10.99 -12.04 -0.77
C LEU A 58 12.41 -11.99 -1.35
N GLY A 59 13.05 -10.82 -1.37
CA GLY A 59 14.46 -10.69 -1.75
C GLY A 59 15.39 -11.52 -0.87
N MET A 60 15.14 -11.52 0.45
CA MET A 60 15.91 -12.35 1.40
C MET A 60 15.69 -13.85 1.18
N ILE A 61 14.44 -14.28 0.94
CA ILE A 61 14.11 -15.68 0.62
C ILE A 61 14.86 -16.11 -0.65
N LEU A 62 14.75 -15.32 -1.72
CA LEU A 62 15.41 -15.64 -2.98
C LEU A 62 16.93 -15.71 -2.82
N SER A 63 17.53 -14.82 -2.03
CA SER A 63 18.98 -14.86 -1.73
C SER A 63 19.40 -16.13 -1.01
N ARG A 64 18.54 -16.72 -0.16
CA ARG A 64 18.83 -17.99 0.52
C ARG A 64 18.71 -19.20 -0.43
N LEU A 65 17.73 -19.17 -1.33
CA LEU A 65 17.50 -20.23 -2.31
C LEU A 65 18.56 -20.21 -3.43
N ASP A 66 18.98 -19.01 -3.84
CA ASP A 66 19.93 -18.80 -4.93
C ASP A 66 20.78 -17.54 -4.65
N PRO A 67 21.96 -17.69 -4.03
CA PRO A 67 22.84 -16.56 -3.71
C PRO A 67 23.32 -15.75 -4.91
N ALA A 68 23.24 -16.30 -6.13
CA ALA A 68 23.61 -15.61 -7.36
C ALA A 68 22.41 -14.87 -8.00
N ALA A 69 21.19 -15.04 -7.47
CA ALA A 69 20.01 -14.42 -8.03
C ALA A 69 19.99 -12.90 -7.80
N ARG A 70 19.46 -12.19 -8.80
CA ARG A 70 19.19 -10.75 -8.70
C ARG A 70 17.93 -10.52 -7.86
N ILE A 71 18.07 -9.76 -6.77
CA ILE A 71 16.96 -9.40 -5.87
C ILE A 71 16.35 -8.03 -6.16
N ASP A 72 16.96 -7.24 -7.05
CA ASP A 72 16.50 -5.93 -7.49
C ASP A 72 15.37 -6.06 -8.53
N GLN A 73 14.32 -6.80 -8.20
CA GLN A 73 13.21 -7.12 -9.11
C GLN A 73 11.86 -6.86 -8.43
N PRO A 74 10.80 -6.54 -9.20
CA PRO A 74 9.45 -6.39 -8.64
C PRO A 74 9.00 -7.65 -7.89
N ALA A 75 8.21 -7.48 -6.83
CA ALA A 75 7.72 -8.56 -5.96
C ALA A 75 7.14 -9.78 -6.73
N GLY A 76 6.40 -9.56 -7.82
CA GLY A 76 5.85 -10.65 -8.63
C GLY A 76 6.93 -11.52 -9.32
N ARG A 77 8.05 -10.90 -9.73
CA ARG A 77 9.20 -11.64 -10.30
C ARG A 77 9.97 -12.39 -9.22
N LEU A 78 10.17 -11.77 -8.04
CA LEU A 78 10.76 -12.45 -6.89
C LEU A 78 9.94 -13.69 -6.52
N LEU A 79 8.62 -13.55 -6.38
CA LEU A 79 7.72 -14.66 -6.05
C LEU A 79 7.77 -15.78 -7.10
N GLN A 80 7.79 -15.44 -8.39
CA GLN A 80 7.93 -16.42 -9.46
C GLN A 80 9.23 -17.23 -9.34
N ASN A 81 10.36 -16.57 -9.08
CA ASN A 81 11.65 -17.23 -8.93
C ASN A 81 11.69 -18.12 -7.68
N ILE A 82 11.07 -17.67 -6.58
CA ILE A 82 10.94 -18.45 -5.35
C ILE A 82 10.13 -19.72 -5.61
N ARG A 83 8.95 -19.61 -6.24
CA ARG A 83 8.11 -20.78 -6.60
C ARG A 83 8.87 -21.83 -7.42
N GLN A 84 9.81 -21.42 -8.28
CA GLN A 84 10.60 -22.34 -9.10
C GLN A 84 11.75 -23.04 -8.35
N LYS A 85 12.14 -22.54 -7.18
CA LYS A 85 13.35 -22.95 -6.46
C LYS A 85 13.09 -23.47 -5.05
N ILE A 86 11.89 -23.28 -4.52
CA ILE A 86 11.55 -23.61 -3.13
C ILE A 86 11.44 -25.12 -2.89
N ASP A 87 11.16 -25.90 -3.93
CA ASP A 87 11.02 -27.35 -3.83
C ASP A 87 12.32 -27.99 -3.29
N GLY A 88 12.20 -28.75 -2.21
CA GLY A 88 13.33 -29.41 -1.55
C GLY A 88 14.11 -28.56 -0.54
N PHE A 89 13.71 -27.30 -0.31
CA PHE A 89 14.29 -26.41 0.71
C PHE A 89 13.39 -26.24 1.94
N CYS A 90 12.28 -26.98 2.02
CA CYS A 90 11.41 -26.98 3.19
C CYS A 90 10.55 -28.25 3.27
N ASP A 91 10.26 -28.67 4.51
CA ASP A 91 9.46 -29.86 4.81
C ASP A 91 7.95 -29.58 4.92
N THR A 92 7.53 -28.31 4.81
CA THR A 92 6.13 -27.87 4.94
C THR A 92 5.53 -27.51 3.58
N GLU A 93 4.24 -27.81 3.38
CA GLU A 93 3.50 -27.40 2.18
C GLU A 93 3.18 -25.89 2.23
N TRP A 94 3.94 -25.09 1.47
CA TRP A 94 3.76 -23.64 1.31
C TRP A 94 2.77 -23.12 0.25
N PRO A 95 2.00 -23.92 -0.53
CA PRO A 95 1.04 -23.37 -1.48
C PRO A 95 0.13 -22.28 -0.89
N PRO A 96 -0.44 -22.43 0.34
CA PRO A 96 -1.30 -21.40 0.93
C PRO A 96 -0.57 -20.07 1.18
N ALA A 97 0.69 -20.12 1.62
CA ALA A 97 1.47 -18.91 1.92
C ALA A 97 1.89 -18.18 0.64
N LEU A 98 2.33 -18.91 -0.38
CA LEU A 98 2.74 -18.32 -1.66
C LEU A 98 1.54 -17.72 -2.41
N ASP A 99 0.36 -18.36 -2.32
CA ASP A 99 -0.88 -17.85 -2.90
C ASP A 99 -1.37 -16.59 -2.17
N LEU A 100 -1.22 -16.53 -0.84
CA LEU A 100 -1.51 -15.32 -0.05
C LEU A 100 -0.60 -14.15 -0.46
N ILE A 101 0.69 -14.40 -0.61
CA ILE A 101 1.66 -13.40 -1.07
C ILE A 101 1.33 -12.95 -2.49
N GLU A 102 0.95 -13.87 -3.38
CA GLU A 102 0.55 -13.52 -4.74
C GLU A 102 -0.68 -12.60 -4.76
N ALA A 103 -1.68 -12.90 -3.93
CA ALA A 103 -2.86 -12.05 -3.77
C ALA A 103 -2.48 -10.64 -3.30
N ALA A 104 -1.58 -10.54 -2.31
CA ALA A 104 -1.07 -9.26 -1.83
C ALA A 104 -0.32 -8.47 -2.92
N VAL A 105 0.53 -9.12 -3.71
CA VAL A 105 1.24 -8.47 -4.84
C VAL A 105 0.25 -7.89 -5.86
N LYS A 106 -0.81 -8.64 -6.20
CA LYS A 106 -1.87 -8.16 -7.10
C LYS A 106 -2.60 -6.94 -6.54
N ARG A 107 -2.96 -6.97 -5.24
CA ARG A 107 -3.64 -5.84 -4.57
C ARG A 107 -2.77 -4.59 -4.50
N ARG A 108 -1.48 -4.74 -4.21
CA ARG A 108 -0.55 -3.61 -4.25
C ARG A 108 -0.49 -2.97 -5.64
N ASN A 109 -0.40 -3.78 -6.70
CA ASN A 109 -0.34 -3.24 -8.06
C ASN A 109 -1.59 -2.42 -8.39
N ARG A 110 -2.77 -2.90 -7.99
CA ARG A 110 -4.02 -2.14 -8.08
C ARG A 110 -3.90 -0.80 -7.34
N VAL A 111 -3.56 -0.83 -6.04
CA VAL A 111 -3.45 0.38 -5.20
C VAL A 111 -2.45 1.40 -5.72
N VAL A 112 -1.34 0.96 -6.31
CA VAL A 112 -0.25 1.82 -6.84
C VAL A 112 -0.57 2.39 -8.22
N HIS A 113 -1.11 1.58 -9.12
CA HIS A 113 -1.23 1.96 -10.54
C HIS A 113 -2.59 2.56 -10.90
N ASP A 114 -3.62 2.29 -10.11
CA ASP A 114 -4.93 2.83 -10.37
C ASP A 114 -5.03 4.28 -9.87
N SER A 115 -5.63 5.12 -10.72
CA SER A 115 -5.86 6.52 -10.39
C SER A 115 -7.08 6.65 -9.47
N PRO A 116 -6.95 7.28 -8.29
CA PRO A 116 -8.10 7.54 -7.44
C PRO A 116 -8.96 8.64 -8.09
N THR A 117 -10.24 8.36 -8.31
CA THR A 117 -11.21 9.38 -8.72
C THR A 117 -12.18 9.62 -7.57
N ILE A 118 -12.30 10.87 -7.13
CA ILE A 118 -13.19 11.27 -6.04
C ILE A 118 -14.37 12.03 -6.63
N GLY A 119 -15.53 11.37 -6.73
CA GLY A 119 -16.79 11.94 -7.17
C GLY A 119 -17.45 12.78 -6.08
N ARG A 120 -17.91 13.99 -6.43
CA ARG A 120 -18.57 14.93 -5.52
C ARG A 120 -19.84 15.47 -6.16
N VAL A 121 -20.87 15.69 -5.34
CA VAL A 121 -22.11 16.33 -5.77
C VAL A 121 -22.48 17.46 -4.82
N TRP A 122 -23.04 18.54 -5.36
CA TRP A 122 -23.65 19.59 -4.54
C TRP A 122 -25.04 19.14 -4.07
N ARG A 123 -25.27 19.08 -2.76
CA ARG A 123 -26.56 18.82 -2.15
C ARG A 123 -27.11 20.11 -1.56
N GLY A 124 -28.20 20.63 -2.16
CA GLY A 124 -28.89 21.81 -1.65
C GLY A 124 -29.71 21.50 -0.39
N TYR A 125 -29.73 22.42 0.57
CA TYR A 125 -30.61 22.34 1.74
C TYR A 125 -31.97 22.97 1.43
N ALA A 126 -33.04 22.44 2.04
CA ALA A 126 -34.40 22.97 1.86
C ALA A 126 -34.56 24.42 2.37
N THR A 127 -33.71 24.84 3.31
CA THR A 127 -33.68 26.17 3.93
C THR A 127 -32.85 27.20 3.15
N GLY A 128 -32.29 26.82 2.00
CA GLY A 128 -31.30 27.60 1.26
C GLY A 128 -29.85 27.23 1.63
N GLY A 129 -28.95 27.41 0.67
CA GLY A 129 -27.56 26.93 0.75
C GLY A 129 -27.38 25.48 0.31
N GLY A 130 -26.23 24.88 0.62
CA GLY A 130 -25.94 23.49 0.34
C GLY A 130 -24.53 23.09 0.76
N GLU A 131 -24.22 21.81 0.62
CA GLU A 131 -22.91 21.22 0.90
C GLU A 131 -22.41 20.38 -0.28
N TRP A 132 -21.09 20.32 -0.44
CA TRP A 132 -20.49 19.29 -1.28
C TRP A 132 -20.46 17.98 -0.52
N VAL A 133 -21.18 16.97 -1.04
CA VAL A 133 -21.22 15.62 -0.47
C VAL A 133 -20.26 14.74 -1.27
N HIS A 134 -19.40 14.00 -0.55
CA HIS A 134 -18.62 12.92 -1.15
C HIS A 134 -19.58 11.79 -1.55
N VAL A 135 -19.55 11.41 -2.82
CA VAL A 135 -20.48 10.41 -3.36
C VAL A 135 -19.78 9.08 -3.59
N LEU A 136 -18.55 9.12 -4.09
CA LEU A 136 -17.83 7.92 -4.48
C LEU A 136 -16.33 8.17 -4.53
N THR A 137 -15.53 7.24 -4.04
CA THR A 137 -14.14 7.11 -4.46
C THR A 137 -14.02 5.85 -5.31
N THR A 138 -13.45 5.97 -6.50
CA THR A 138 -13.04 4.81 -7.29
C THR A 138 -11.52 4.73 -7.32
N LEU A 139 -11.02 3.51 -7.46
CA LEU A 139 -9.62 3.22 -7.73
C LEU A 139 -9.62 2.38 -9.01
N GLY A 140 -9.39 3.05 -10.14
CA GLY A 140 -9.69 2.50 -11.46
C GLY A 140 -11.19 2.52 -11.71
N ASP A 141 -11.73 1.40 -12.20
CA ASP A 141 -13.17 1.22 -12.44
C ASP A 141 -13.93 0.71 -11.20
N ASP A 142 -13.20 0.35 -10.13
CA ASP A 142 -13.78 -0.22 -8.91
C ASP A 142 -14.05 0.85 -7.86
N GLU A 143 -15.21 0.77 -7.21
CA GLU A 143 -15.46 1.53 -5.99
C GLU A 143 -14.44 1.13 -4.90
N CYS A 144 -13.94 2.12 -4.20
CA CYS A 144 -12.91 1.96 -3.18
C CYS A 144 -13.21 2.90 -2.01
N ASP A 145 -13.46 2.31 -0.86
CA ASP A 145 -13.67 3.02 0.39
C ASP A 145 -12.55 2.70 1.41
N ALA A 146 -12.66 3.29 2.60
CA ALA A 146 -11.69 3.03 3.66
C ALA A 146 -11.67 1.55 4.07
N GLY A 147 -12.82 0.87 4.06
CA GLY A 147 -12.92 -0.56 4.38
C GLY A 147 -12.14 -1.43 3.40
N THR A 148 -12.21 -1.11 2.10
CA THR A 148 -11.45 -1.77 1.04
C THR A 148 -9.94 -1.65 1.29
N LEU A 149 -9.46 -0.45 1.59
CA LEU A 149 -8.03 -0.21 1.84
C LEU A 149 -7.54 -0.81 3.16
N VAL A 150 -8.39 -0.85 4.19
CA VAL A 150 -8.09 -1.57 5.44
C VAL A 150 -7.96 -3.07 5.16
N GLY A 151 -8.85 -3.66 4.36
CA GLY A 151 -8.76 -5.05 3.94
C GLY A 151 -7.49 -5.34 3.14
N ASP A 152 -7.14 -4.44 2.20
CA ASP A 152 -5.88 -4.55 1.45
C ASP A 152 -4.66 -4.43 2.38
N LEU A 153 -4.69 -3.57 3.40
CA LEU A 153 -3.61 -3.44 4.39
C LEU A 153 -3.47 -4.71 5.23
N THR A 154 -4.58 -5.28 5.72
CA THR A 154 -4.57 -6.56 6.44
C THR A 154 -3.95 -7.66 5.58
N LEU A 155 -4.34 -7.75 4.30
CA LEU A 155 -3.75 -8.71 3.38
C LEU A 155 -2.23 -8.52 3.22
N GLN A 156 -1.73 -7.28 3.14
CA GLN A 156 -0.28 -7.04 3.08
C GLN A 156 0.43 -7.46 4.38
N GLN A 157 -0.19 -7.23 5.54
CA GLN A 157 0.37 -7.62 6.83
C GLN A 157 0.44 -9.14 6.95
N ASP A 158 -0.63 -9.84 6.58
CA ASP A 158 -0.69 -11.30 6.58
C ASP A 158 0.33 -11.91 5.60
N ALA A 159 0.44 -11.34 4.39
CA ALA A 159 1.46 -11.76 3.42
C ALA A 159 2.88 -11.52 3.91
N THR A 160 3.12 -10.43 4.64
CA THR A 160 4.44 -10.17 5.25
C THR A 160 4.75 -11.21 6.33
N ALA A 161 3.79 -11.52 7.20
CA ALA A 161 3.94 -12.55 8.21
C ALA A 161 4.24 -13.92 7.57
N ALA A 162 3.49 -14.30 6.54
CA ALA A 162 3.70 -15.54 5.80
C ALA A 162 5.07 -15.59 5.11
N ALA A 163 5.53 -14.48 4.53
CA ALA A 163 6.86 -14.39 3.93
C ALA A 163 7.97 -14.55 4.99
N VAL A 164 7.80 -13.94 6.17
CA VAL A 164 8.76 -14.08 7.29
C VAL A 164 8.77 -15.51 7.82
N GLU A 165 7.61 -16.13 7.96
CA GLU A 165 7.49 -17.53 8.38
C GLU A 165 8.22 -18.44 7.38
N LEU A 166 7.92 -18.28 6.09
CA LEU A 166 8.59 -19.01 5.02
C LEU A 166 10.10 -18.84 5.09
N LEU A 167 10.61 -17.61 5.22
CA LEU A 167 12.03 -17.32 5.34
C LEU A 167 12.69 -18.13 6.47
N ASN A 168 12.02 -18.25 7.62
CA ASN A 168 12.56 -18.94 8.80
C ASN A 168 12.46 -20.47 8.71
N CYS A 169 11.53 -21.00 7.92
CA CYS A 169 11.38 -22.43 7.71
C CYS A 169 12.28 -23.01 6.61
N LEU A 170 12.98 -22.17 5.83
CA LEU A 170 13.93 -22.64 4.82
C LEU A 170 15.07 -23.42 5.46
N THR A 171 15.15 -24.70 5.13
CA THR A 171 16.26 -25.58 5.48
C THR A 171 17.31 -25.50 4.36
N VAL A 172 18.19 -24.50 4.44
CA VAL A 172 19.30 -24.41 3.49
C VAL A 172 20.33 -25.48 3.87
N PRO A 173 20.73 -26.39 2.95
CA PRO A 173 21.78 -27.35 3.24
C PRO A 173 23.07 -26.60 3.60
N THR A 174 23.64 -26.94 4.75
CA THR A 174 24.92 -26.38 5.22
C THR A 174 25.95 -26.55 4.12
N GLN A 175 26.46 -25.43 3.58
CA GLN A 175 27.64 -25.49 2.71
C GLN A 175 28.75 -26.14 3.53
N SER A 176 29.12 -27.36 3.16
CA SER A 176 30.29 -28.02 3.75
C SER A 176 31.53 -27.22 3.34
N PRO A 177 32.44 -26.94 4.28
CA PRO A 177 33.63 -26.13 4.03
C PRO A 177 34.57 -26.75 2.98
#